data_AF-A0A7C8ZHK1-F1
#
_entry.id   AF-A0A7C8ZHK1-F1
#
_cell.length_a   1.000
_cell.length_b   1.000
_cell.length_c   1.000
_cell.angle_alpha   90.00
_cell.angle_beta   90.00
_cell.angle_gamma   90.00
#
_symmetry.space_group_name_H-M   'P 1'
#
loop_
_entity.id
_entity.type
_entity.pdbx_description
1 polymer ?
#
loop_
_entity_poly.entity_id
_entity_poly.type
_entity_poly.pdbx_seq_one_letter_code
_entity_poly.pdbx_strand_id
1 'polypeptide(L)'
;HMPGYYNAIINGVSTVMISYSSWNGVKMHTNYDLITGFLKNTLKFRGFVISDWQGLDRITSPPHANYSHSVQLGIHAGIDMVMVPYNYTEFIDVLTYQVKNSIIPMSRIDDAVKRILRVKFQMGLFEKPIADTSFVHELGSKGHRELAREAVRKSLVLLKNGAPDDKPVLPLPKKAPKVLVAGSHADNLGYQ
;
A
#
# COMPACT_ATOMS: atom_id res chain seq x y z
N HIS A 1 9.38 -8.16 10.79
CA HIS A 1 8.76 -7.25 9.80
C HIS A 1 8.99 -7.66 8.33
N MET A 2 10.08 -8.36 7.97
CA MET A 2 10.41 -8.65 6.57
C MET A 2 9.79 -9.90 5.90
N PRO A 3 9.46 -11.02 6.60
CA PRO A 3 9.05 -12.27 5.93
C PRO A 3 7.88 -12.16 4.96
N GLY A 4 6.92 -11.26 5.21
CA GLY A 4 5.79 -11.02 4.30
C GLY A 4 6.22 -10.51 2.92
N TYR A 5 7.31 -9.74 2.83
CA TYR A 5 7.83 -9.24 1.55
C TYR A 5 8.38 -10.36 0.68
N TYR A 6 9.08 -11.33 1.28
CA TYR A 6 9.58 -12.49 0.53
C TYR A 6 8.43 -13.23 -0.15
N ASN A 7 7.38 -13.56 0.62
CA ASN A 7 6.19 -14.23 0.09
C ASN A 7 5.49 -13.40 -1.00
N ALA A 8 5.36 -12.09 -0.81
CA ALA A 8 4.75 -11.22 -1.82
C ALA A 8 5.56 -11.21 -3.14
N ILE A 9 6.89 -11.14 -3.04
CA ILE A 9 7.78 -11.08 -4.21
C ILE A 9 7.79 -12.38 -4.99
N ILE A 10 7.88 -13.54 -4.33
CA ILE A 10 7.83 -14.84 -5.03
C ILE A 10 6.46 -15.09 -5.68
N ASN A 11 5.39 -14.51 -5.14
CA ASN A 11 4.05 -14.55 -5.74
C ASN A 11 3.83 -13.45 -6.80
N GLY A 12 4.88 -12.71 -7.17
CA GLY A 12 4.82 -11.78 -8.30
C GLY A 12 4.12 -10.45 -8.02
N VAL A 13 4.18 -9.94 -6.77
CA VAL A 13 3.67 -8.59 -6.47
C VAL A 13 4.30 -7.54 -7.41
N SER A 14 3.47 -6.69 -8.00
CA SER A 14 3.91 -5.73 -9.03
C SER A 14 4.56 -4.48 -8.46
N THR A 15 4.16 -4.05 -7.26
CA THR A 15 4.58 -2.79 -6.66
C THR A 15 4.82 -2.94 -5.15
N VAL A 16 5.73 -2.11 -4.62
CA VAL A 16 5.98 -2.02 -3.18
C VAL A 16 5.98 -0.55 -2.78
N MET A 17 5.16 -0.19 -1.78
CA MET A 17 5.10 1.16 -1.23
C MET A 17 6.05 1.31 -0.03
N ILE A 18 6.77 2.43 0.02
CA ILE A 18 7.68 2.74 1.12
C ILE A 18 6.94 3.45 2.25
N SER A 19 7.07 2.93 3.47
CA SER A 19 6.46 3.49 4.70
C SER A 19 7.03 4.85 5.09
N TYR A 20 6.23 5.74 5.71
CA TYR A 20 6.74 6.97 6.35
C TYR A 20 7.68 6.74 7.53
N SER A 21 7.66 5.53 8.09
CA SER A 21 8.37 5.21 9.32
C SER A 21 9.88 5.34 9.16
N SER A 22 10.59 5.18 10.27
CA SER A 22 12.04 5.10 10.30
C SER A 22 12.46 3.79 10.92
N TRP A 23 13.58 3.24 10.46
CA TRP A 23 14.22 2.10 11.09
C TRP A 23 15.53 2.57 11.70
N ASN A 24 15.65 2.46 13.03
CA ASN A 24 16.79 2.94 13.81
C ASN A 24 17.18 4.40 13.48
N GLY A 25 16.18 5.28 13.36
CA GLY A 25 16.37 6.70 13.06
C GLY A 25 16.53 7.05 11.57
N VAL A 26 16.69 6.07 10.68
CA VAL A 26 16.79 6.30 9.24
C VAL A 26 15.40 6.23 8.61
N LYS A 27 14.98 7.32 7.96
CA LYS A 27 13.72 7.37 7.20
C LYS A 27 13.70 6.29 6.13
N MET A 28 12.61 5.53 6.05
CA MET A 28 12.52 4.45 5.05
C MET A 28 12.62 4.98 3.62
N HIS A 29 12.07 6.16 3.33
CA HIS A 29 12.19 6.83 2.02
C HIS A 29 13.62 7.21 1.62
N THR A 30 14.59 7.23 2.54
CA THR A 30 16.00 7.51 2.25
C THR A 30 16.90 6.28 2.41
N ASN A 31 16.33 5.13 2.79
CA ASN A 31 17.08 3.95 3.17
C ASN A 31 17.49 3.12 1.94
N TYR A 32 18.63 3.48 1.35
CA TYR A 32 19.22 2.78 0.21
C TYR A 32 19.47 1.29 0.48
N ASP A 33 19.95 0.96 1.68
CA ASP A 33 20.32 -0.41 2.02
C ASP A 33 19.11 -1.33 2.02
N LEU A 34 17.96 -0.87 2.51
CA LEU A 34 16.73 -1.66 2.50
C LEU A 34 16.02 -1.64 1.14
N ILE A 35 15.96 -0.49 0.47
CA ILE A 35 15.23 -0.38 -0.81
C ILE A 35 16.04 -1.03 -1.93
N THR A 36 17.27 -0.59 -2.12
CA THR A 36 18.11 -1.08 -3.22
C THR A 36 18.90 -2.31 -2.81
N GLY A 37 19.61 -2.27 -1.67
CA GLY A 37 20.44 -3.39 -1.20
C GLY A 37 19.64 -4.66 -0.91
N PHE A 38 18.53 -4.53 -0.19
CA PHE A 38 17.74 -5.69 0.22
C PHE A 38 16.60 -5.99 -0.75
N LEU A 39 15.61 -5.10 -0.91
CA LEU A 39 14.42 -5.37 -1.72
C LEU A 39 14.76 -5.62 -3.19
N LYS A 40 15.48 -4.71 -3.85
CA LYS A 40 15.83 -4.87 -5.27
C LYS A 40 16.93 -5.91 -5.50
N ASN A 41 18.02 -5.86 -4.72
CA ASN A 41 19.21 -6.66 -5.00
C ASN A 41 19.22 -8.02 -4.30
N THR A 42 18.74 -8.13 -3.05
CA THR A 42 18.73 -9.41 -2.32
C THR A 42 17.48 -10.22 -2.66
N LEU A 43 16.29 -9.64 -2.50
CA LEU A 43 15.01 -10.30 -2.82
C LEU A 43 14.69 -10.33 -4.33
N LYS A 44 15.53 -9.70 -5.15
CA LYS A 44 15.39 -9.66 -6.62
C LYS A 44 14.06 -9.07 -7.09
N PHE A 45 13.46 -8.16 -6.33
CA PHE A 45 12.21 -7.50 -6.72
C PHE A 45 12.35 -6.81 -8.09
N ARG A 46 11.49 -7.17 -9.05
CA ARG A 46 11.51 -6.68 -10.43
C ARG A 46 10.37 -5.72 -10.78
N GLY A 47 9.39 -5.54 -9.89
CA GLY A 47 8.42 -4.47 -9.99
C GLY A 47 9.04 -3.10 -9.74
N PHE A 48 8.19 -2.09 -9.54
CA PHE A 48 8.62 -0.74 -9.20
C PHE A 48 8.28 -0.38 -7.75
N VAL A 49 9.16 0.43 -7.14
CA VAL A 49 9.00 0.96 -5.79
C VAL A 49 8.30 2.32 -5.86
N ILE A 50 7.21 2.49 -5.10
CA ILE A 50 6.45 3.73 -5.02
C ILE A 50 6.60 4.39 -3.65
N SER A 51 6.66 5.72 -3.59
CA SER A 51 6.54 6.41 -2.31
C SER A 51 5.11 6.35 -1.78
N ASP A 52 4.94 6.38 -0.46
CA ASP A 52 3.68 6.83 0.14
C ASP A 52 3.42 8.33 -0.20
N TRP A 53 2.21 8.79 0.07
CA TRP A 53 1.69 10.12 -0.20
C TRP A 53 2.54 11.23 0.43
N GLN A 54 3.17 12.08 -0.38
CA GLN A 54 4.11 13.09 0.14
C GLN A 54 5.21 12.49 1.03
N GLY A 55 5.60 11.24 0.76
CA GLY A 55 6.62 10.55 1.54
C GLY A 55 7.98 11.23 1.47
N LEU A 56 8.31 11.83 0.33
CA LEU A 56 9.53 12.60 0.14
C LEU A 56 9.50 13.90 0.96
N ASP A 57 8.37 14.60 0.98
CA ASP A 57 8.18 15.82 1.77
C ASP A 57 8.50 15.58 3.25
N ARG A 58 8.12 14.41 3.78
CA ARG A 58 8.30 14.03 5.19
C ARG A 58 9.70 13.48 5.52
N ILE A 59 10.64 13.53 4.58
CA ILE A 59 12.06 13.27 4.85
C ILE A 59 12.63 14.36 5.76
N THR A 60 12.26 15.62 5.53
CA THR A 60 12.72 16.76 6.33
C THR A 60 11.77 17.08 7.49
N SER A 61 12.28 17.81 8.48
CA SER A 61 11.48 18.38 9.56
C SER A 61 11.74 19.90 9.64
N PRO A 62 10.75 20.77 9.40
CA PRO A 62 9.37 20.43 9.02
C PRO A 62 9.28 19.75 7.63
N PRO A 63 8.16 19.09 7.31
CA PRO A 63 7.96 18.51 5.99
C PRO A 63 8.14 19.56 4.89
N HIS A 64 8.75 19.17 3.78
CA HIS A 64 8.97 20.00 2.60
C HIS A 64 9.96 21.17 2.79
N ALA A 65 10.64 21.27 3.95
CA ALA A 65 11.62 22.34 4.22
C ALA A 65 12.80 22.38 3.23
N ASN A 66 13.17 21.24 2.65
CA ASN A 66 14.18 21.16 1.60
C ASN A 66 13.81 20.07 0.59
N TYR A 67 12.86 20.38 -0.29
CA TYR A 67 12.30 19.39 -1.21
C TYR A 67 13.31 18.90 -2.26
N SER A 68 14.24 19.75 -2.71
CA SER A 68 15.34 19.32 -3.59
C SER A 68 16.17 18.20 -2.95
N HIS A 69 16.55 18.36 -1.67
CA HIS A 69 17.23 17.32 -0.93
C HIS A 69 16.38 16.04 -0.76
N SER A 70 15.08 16.18 -0.50
CA SER A 70 14.15 15.04 -0.44
C SER A 70 14.08 14.25 -1.73
N VAL A 71 14.01 14.93 -2.89
CA VAL A 71 14.01 14.29 -4.22
C VAL A 71 15.33 13.54 -4.44
N GLN A 72 16.46 14.18 -4.13
CA GLN A 72 17.76 13.56 -4.28
C GLN A 72 17.86 12.26 -3.46
N LEU A 73 17.55 12.33 -2.17
CA LEU A 73 17.65 11.16 -1.27
C LEU A 73 16.67 10.05 -1.66
N GLY A 74 15.42 10.38 -1.97
CA GLY A 74 14.40 9.39 -2.33
C GLY A 74 14.72 8.63 -3.62
N ILE A 75 15.11 9.36 -4.66
CA ILE A 75 15.47 8.76 -5.95
C ILE A 75 16.77 7.98 -5.84
N HIS A 76 17.77 8.50 -5.13
CA HIS A 76 19.02 7.79 -4.88
C HIS A 76 18.79 6.49 -4.10
N ALA A 77 17.94 6.50 -3.07
CA ALA A 77 17.59 5.31 -2.29
C ALA A 77 16.97 4.18 -3.14
N GLY A 78 16.40 4.53 -4.29
CA GLY A 78 15.86 3.58 -5.26
C GLY A 78 14.34 3.63 -5.42
N ILE A 79 13.67 4.71 -5.02
CA ILE A 79 12.24 4.93 -5.31
C ILE A 79 12.06 5.17 -6.81
N ASP A 80 11.16 4.41 -7.44
CA ASP A 80 10.98 4.43 -8.88
C ASP A 80 9.84 5.38 -9.31
N MET A 81 8.77 5.44 -8.52
CA MET A 81 7.62 6.31 -8.74
C MET A 81 7.35 7.14 -7.48
N VAL A 82 7.18 8.45 -7.63
CA VAL A 82 6.89 9.35 -6.51
C VAL A 82 5.42 9.73 -6.55
N MET A 83 4.72 9.47 -5.43
CA MET A 83 3.34 9.90 -5.22
C MET A 83 3.33 11.37 -4.79
N VAL A 84 3.43 12.26 -5.78
CA VAL A 84 3.22 13.71 -5.64
C VAL A 84 1.75 14.00 -5.94
N PRO A 85 0.92 14.28 -4.93
CA PRO A 85 -0.52 14.42 -5.14
C PRO A 85 -0.94 15.77 -5.75
N TYR A 86 -0.11 16.81 -5.59
CA TYR A 86 -0.50 18.19 -5.91
C TYR A 86 0.53 18.89 -6.80
N ASN A 87 1.76 19.12 -6.31
CA ASN A 87 2.75 19.95 -6.99
C ASN A 87 3.69 19.16 -7.91
N TYR A 88 3.14 18.51 -8.93
CA TYR A 88 3.93 17.66 -9.84
C TYR A 88 4.95 18.45 -10.67
N THR A 89 4.68 19.73 -10.97
CA THR A 89 5.58 20.59 -11.73
C THR A 89 6.89 20.82 -10.98
N GLU A 90 6.82 21.16 -9.69
CA GLU A 90 8.01 21.31 -8.84
C GLU A 90 8.85 20.03 -8.80
N PHE A 91 8.21 18.86 -8.61
CA PHE A 91 8.93 17.60 -8.63
C PHE A 91 9.66 17.35 -9.96
N ILE A 92 8.99 17.59 -11.09
CA ILE A 92 9.57 17.41 -12.42
C ILE A 92 10.74 18.39 -12.62
N ASP A 93 10.59 19.65 -12.24
CA ASP A 93 11.61 20.68 -12.40
C ASP A 93 12.86 20.37 -11.56
N VAL A 94 12.66 20.00 -10.30
CA VAL A 94 13.74 19.62 -9.37
C VAL A 94 14.46 18.37 -9.87
N LEU A 95 13.74 17.31 -10.25
CA LEU A 95 14.35 16.08 -10.74
C LEU A 95 15.12 16.32 -12.05
N THR A 96 14.52 17.07 -12.98
CA THR A 96 15.14 17.43 -14.25
C THR A 96 16.43 18.23 -14.03
N TYR A 97 16.40 19.20 -13.12
CA TYR A 97 17.59 19.96 -12.74
C TYR A 97 18.68 19.04 -12.18
N GLN A 98 18.34 18.14 -11.25
CA GLN A 98 19.33 17.22 -10.64
C GLN A 98 19.94 16.27 -11.66
N VAL A 99 19.17 15.78 -12.63
CA VAL A 99 19.66 14.93 -13.71
C VAL A 99 20.58 15.71 -14.67
N LYS A 100 20.18 16.91 -15.10
CA LYS A 100 20.99 17.78 -15.97
C LYS A 100 22.34 18.14 -15.35
N ASN A 101 22.37 18.31 -14.04
CA ASN A 101 23.58 18.62 -13.28
C ASN A 101 24.32 17.36 -12.77
N SER A 102 23.95 16.16 -13.25
CA SER A 102 24.57 14.88 -12.88
C SER A 102 24.54 14.55 -11.36
N ILE A 103 23.65 15.18 -10.59
CA ILE A 103 23.40 14.87 -9.17
C ILE A 103 22.70 13.52 -9.06
N ILE A 104 21.74 13.26 -9.96
CA ILE A 104 21.14 11.94 -10.15
C ILE A 104 21.62 11.39 -11.49
N PRO A 105 22.28 10.21 -11.51
CA PRO A 105 22.76 9.64 -12.75
C PRO A 105 21.59 9.15 -13.62
N MET A 106 21.72 9.31 -14.95
CA MET A 106 20.73 8.80 -15.91
C MET A 106 20.45 7.30 -15.75
N SER A 107 21.45 6.51 -15.35
CA SER A 107 21.27 5.07 -15.09
C SER A 107 20.23 4.78 -14.00
N ARG A 108 20.07 5.66 -13.00
CA ARG A 108 18.99 5.55 -12.02
C ARG A 108 17.66 5.88 -12.70
N ILE A 109 17.55 6.95 -13.48
CA ILE A 109 16.32 7.24 -14.23
C ILE A 109 15.91 6.04 -15.10
N ASP A 110 16.87 5.44 -15.82
CA ASP A 110 16.63 4.26 -16.65
C ASP A 110 16.16 3.03 -15.86
N ASP A 111 16.73 2.73 -14.67
CA ASP A 111 16.24 1.65 -13.80
C ASP A 111 14.78 1.90 -13.39
N ALA A 112 14.45 3.13 -12.99
CA ALA A 112 13.10 3.53 -12.59
C ALA A 112 12.09 3.29 -13.70
N VAL A 113 12.37 3.88 -14.87
CA VAL A 113 11.48 3.85 -16.02
C VAL A 113 11.34 2.43 -16.53
N LYS A 114 12.43 1.66 -16.59
CA LYS A 114 12.40 0.25 -16.99
C LYS A 114 11.47 -0.59 -16.10
N ARG A 115 11.45 -0.34 -14.79
CA ARG A 115 10.56 -1.04 -13.84
C ARG A 115 9.09 -0.64 -14.03
N ILE A 116 8.83 0.66 -14.18
CA ILE A 116 7.48 1.17 -14.43
C ILE A 116 6.92 0.60 -15.75
N LEU A 117 7.70 0.71 -16.83
CA LEU A 117 7.31 0.19 -18.13
C LEU A 117 7.12 -1.33 -18.10
N ARG A 118 8.01 -2.08 -17.43
CA ARG A 118 7.85 -3.53 -17.25
C ARG A 118 6.48 -3.86 -16.67
N VAL A 119 6.09 -3.22 -15.57
CA VAL A 119 4.78 -3.50 -14.94
C VAL A 119 3.63 -3.11 -15.87
N LYS A 120 3.70 -1.96 -16.55
CA LYS A 120 2.67 -1.52 -17.52
C LYS A 120 2.50 -2.51 -18.67
N PHE A 121 3.59 -3.00 -19.25
CA PHE A 121 3.53 -4.03 -20.30
C PHE A 121 3.04 -5.38 -19.76
N GLN A 122 3.52 -5.82 -18.59
CA GLN A 122 3.12 -7.09 -18.00
C GLN A 122 1.62 -7.18 -17.69
N MET A 123 1.00 -6.06 -17.29
CA MET A 123 -0.45 -6.02 -17.01
C MET A 123 -1.32 -5.76 -18.25
N GLY A 124 -0.72 -5.66 -19.44
CA GLY A 124 -1.45 -5.42 -20.68
C GLY A 124 -2.01 -4.00 -20.83
N LEU A 125 -1.45 -3.01 -20.12
CA LEU A 125 -1.98 -1.65 -20.10
C LEU A 125 -1.85 -0.95 -21.47
N PHE A 126 -0.85 -1.31 -22.26
CA PHE A 126 -0.66 -0.75 -23.61
C PHE A 126 -1.67 -1.32 -24.61
N GLU A 127 -2.10 -2.56 -24.41
CA GLU A 127 -3.11 -3.24 -25.24
C GLU A 127 -4.54 -2.82 -24.86
N LYS A 128 -4.78 -2.61 -23.55
CA LYS A 128 -6.10 -2.22 -23.01
C LYS A 128 -5.97 -1.01 -22.07
N PRO A 129 -5.77 0.20 -22.63
CA PRO A 129 -5.54 1.41 -21.83
C PRO A 129 -6.83 2.03 -21.25
N ILE A 130 -8.00 1.63 -21.77
CA ILE A 130 -9.31 2.18 -21.39
C ILE A 130 -10.08 1.14 -20.58
N ALA A 131 -10.92 1.64 -19.67
CA ALA A 131 -11.77 0.81 -18.83
C ALA A 131 -12.71 -0.08 -19.66
N ASP A 132 -12.80 -1.34 -19.27
CA ASP A 132 -13.82 -2.28 -19.75
C ASP A 132 -15.06 -2.17 -18.85
N THR A 133 -16.16 -1.65 -19.41
CA THR A 133 -17.41 -1.44 -18.67
C THR A 133 -18.27 -2.70 -18.58
N SER A 134 -17.87 -3.81 -19.19
CA SER A 134 -18.61 -5.08 -19.08
C SER A 134 -18.66 -5.61 -17.64
N PHE A 135 -17.68 -5.24 -16.80
CA PHE A 135 -17.56 -5.66 -15.40
C PHE A 135 -18.30 -4.78 -14.39
N VAL A 136 -19.06 -3.77 -14.82
CA VAL A 136 -19.77 -2.87 -13.88
C VAL A 136 -20.70 -3.65 -12.92
N HIS A 137 -21.27 -4.77 -13.38
CA HIS A 137 -22.14 -5.63 -12.57
C HIS A 137 -21.42 -6.37 -11.43
N GLU A 138 -20.08 -6.42 -11.44
CA GLU A 138 -19.29 -7.00 -10.34
C GLU A 138 -19.24 -6.07 -9.12
N LEU A 139 -19.48 -4.76 -9.31
CA LEU A 139 -19.47 -3.79 -8.22
C LEU A 139 -20.56 -4.11 -7.18
N GLY A 140 -20.13 -4.57 -6.02
CA GLY A 140 -21.06 -4.94 -4.94
C GLY A 140 -21.94 -6.15 -5.28
N SER A 141 -21.45 -7.05 -6.15
CA SER A 141 -22.16 -8.26 -6.56
C SER A 141 -22.56 -9.13 -5.37
N LYS A 142 -23.62 -9.93 -5.55
CA LYS A 142 -24.10 -10.84 -4.50
C LYS A 142 -23.02 -11.81 -4.05
N GLY A 143 -22.26 -12.38 -4.99
CA GLY A 143 -21.16 -13.30 -4.69
C GLY A 143 -20.07 -12.67 -3.83
N HIS A 144 -19.68 -11.42 -4.13
CA HIS A 144 -18.71 -10.69 -3.29
C HIS A 144 -19.25 -10.40 -1.88
N ARG A 145 -20.55 -10.06 -1.75
CA ARG A 145 -21.18 -9.84 -0.44
C ARG A 145 -21.29 -11.12 0.38
N GLU A 146 -21.56 -12.26 -0.25
CA GLU A 146 -21.57 -13.57 0.41
C GLU A 146 -20.19 -13.95 0.93
N LEU A 147 -19.14 -13.75 0.12
CA LEU A 147 -17.75 -13.94 0.55
C LEU A 147 -17.38 -13.00 1.71
N ALA A 148 -17.75 -11.72 1.63
CA ALA A 148 -17.52 -10.76 2.71
C ALA A 148 -18.24 -11.19 4.01
N ARG A 149 -19.49 -11.66 3.91
CA ARG A 149 -20.24 -12.19 5.05
C ARG A 149 -19.56 -13.41 5.68
N GLU A 150 -19.00 -14.29 4.85
CA GLU A 150 -18.21 -15.42 5.34
C GLU A 150 -16.93 -14.96 6.06
N ALA A 151 -16.18 -14.03 5.49
CA ALA A 151 -14.96 -13.50 6.08
C ALA A 151 -15.23 -12.85 7.45
N VAL A 152 -16.27 -12.00 7.55
CA VAL A 152 -16.70 -11.38 8.81
C VAL A 152 -17.07 -12.44 9.85
N ARG A 153 -17.81 -13.48 9.47
CA ARG A 153 -18.13 -14.58 10.40
C ARG A 153 -16.87 -15.31 10.90
N LYS A 154 -15.87 -15.51 10.03
CA LYS A 154 -14.61 -16.18 10.39
C LYS A 154 -13.65 -15.29 11.19
N SER A 155 -13.80 -13.97 11.15
CA SER A 155 -12.96 -13.04 11.92
C SER A 155 -13.41 -12.86 13.37
N LEU A 156 -14.62 -13.29 13.73
CA LEU A 156 -15.14 -13.18 15.10
C LEU A 156 -14.32 -14.04 16.08
N VAL A 157 -13.83 -13.42 17.14
CA VAL A 157 -13.13 -14.10 18.24
C VAL A 157 -14.06 -14.19 19.44
N LEU A 158 -14.46 -15.41 19.82
CA LEU A 158 -15.32 -15.63 20.99
C LEU A 158 -14.49 -15.54 22.28
N LEU A 159 -14.61 -14.43 23.00
CA LEU A 159 -13.85 -14.20 24.23
C LEU A 159 -14.53 -14.79 25.48
N LYS A 160 -15.86 -14.89 25.48
CA LYS A 160 -16.66 -15.43 26.59
C LYS A 160 -17.99 -16.00 26.08
N ASN A 161 -18.47 -17.09 26.67
CA ASN A 161 -19.76 -17.70 26.31
C ASN A 161 -20.53 -18.25 27.53
N GLY A 162 -20.83 -17.38 28.49
CA GLY A 162 -21.43 -17.74 29.79
C GLY A 162 -20.52 -17.38 30.96
N ALA A 163 -21.06 -17.24 32.16
CA ALA A 163 -20.25 -17.21 33.38
C ALA A 163 -19.78 -18.64 33.73
N PRO A 164 -18.83 -18.80 34.67
CA PRO A 164 -18.57 -20.11 35.27
C PRO A 164 -19.89 -20.74 35.75
N ASP A 165 -20.07 -22.02 35.49
CA ASP A 165 -21.26 -22.82 35.85
C ASP A 165 -22.58 -22.50 35.10
N ASP A 166 -22.57 -21.51 34.20
CA ASP A 166 -23.71 -21.22 33.31
C ASP A 166 -23.74 -22.12 32.07
N LYS A 167 -24.94 -22.28 31.50
CA LYS A 167 -25.08 -22.83 30.15
C LYS A 167 -24.52 -21.85 29.11
N PRO A 168 -23.99 -22.34 27.97
CA PRO A 168 -23.57 -21.49 26.87
C PRO A 168 -24.69 -20.56 26.39
N VAL A 169 -24.37 -19.27 26.23
CA VAL A 169 -25.34 -18.25 25.76
C VAL A 169 -25.49 -18.31 24.24
N LEU A 170 -24.38 -18.53 23.52
CA LEU A 170 -24.34 -18.66 22.08
C LEU A 170 -24.25 -20.15 21.68
N PRO A 171 -24.93 -20.57 20.59
CA PRO A 171 -25.72 -19.74 19.66
C PRO A 171 -27.13 -19.39 20.18
N LEU A 172 -27.59 -18.16 19.91
CA LEU A 172 -28.95 -17.73 20.27
C LEU A 172 -30.02 -18.43 19.42
N PRO A 173 -31.20 -18.76 20.00
CA PRO A 173 -32.32 -19.29 19.24
C PRO A 173 -32.90 -18.22 18.30
N LYS A 174 -33.20 -18.60 17.05
CA LYS A 174 -33.87 -17.71 16.08
C LYS A 174 -35.32 -17.39 16.44
N LYS A 175 -35.95 -18.21 17.29
CA LYS A 175 -37.33 -18.02 17.75
C LYS A 175 -37.32 -17.59 19.21
N ALA A 176 -37.80 -16.40 19.48
CA ALA A 176 -38.00 -15.85 20.82
C ALA A 176 -39.22 -14.91 20.80
N PRO A 177 -39.97 -14.76 21.90
CA PRO A 177 -41.13 -13.85 21.95
C PRO A 177 -40.77 -12.38 21.69
N LYS A 178 -39.60 -11.95 22.17
CA LYS A 178 -39.08 -10.59 21.98
C LYS A 178 -37.56 -10.59 22.17
N VAL A 179 -36.85 -9.79 21.38
CA VAL A 179 -35.39 -9.58 21.49
C VAL A 179 -35.09 -8.08 21.54
N LEU A 180 -33.99 -7.72 22.20
CA LEU A 180 -33.47 -6.35 22.23
C LEU A 180 -32.16 -6.29 21.46
N VAL A 181 -32.03 -5.30 20.57
CA VAL A 181 -30.77 -4.90 19.95
C VAL A 181 -30.46 -3.48 20.44
N ALA A 182 -29.27 -3.27 21.00
CA ALA A 182 -28.89 -2.00 21.64
C ALA A 182 -27.38 -1.74 21.47
N GLY A 183 -26.97 -0.50 21.76
CA GLY A 183 -25.58 -0.03 21.63
C GLY A 183 -25.36 0.86 20.40
N SER A 184 -24.35 1.72 20.45
CA SER A 184 -24.10 2.75 19.42
C SER A 184 -23.69 2.20 18.05
N HIS A 185 -23.25 0.93 17.97
CA HIS A 185 -22.74 0.28 16.76
C HIS A 185 -23.78 -0.67 16.13
N ALA A 186 -24.93 -0.86 16.77
CA ALA A 186 -25.91 -1.87 16.37
C ALA A 186 -26.56 -1.61 14.99
N ASP A 187 -26.71 -0.34 14.62
CA ASP A 187 -27.31 0.09 13.35
C ASP A 187 -26.55 1.28 12.73
N ASN A 188 -25.21 1.16 12.65
CA ASN A 188 -24.36 2.14 11.99
C ASN A 188 -23.29 1.43 11.15
N LEU A 189 -23.44 1.47 9.83
CA LEU A 189 -22.54 0.81 8.89
C LEU A 189 -21.09 1.35 8.92
N GLY A 190 -20.90 2.63 9.27
CA GLY A 190 -19.57 3.23 9.34
C GLY A 190 -18.79 2.88 10.60
N TYR A 191 -19.46 2.37 11.63
CA TYR A 191 -18.85 1.91 12.87
C TYR A 191 -18.67 0.38 12.93
N GLN A 192 -19.21 -0.35 11.94
CA GLN A 192 -19.06 -1.80 11.82
C GLN A 192 -17.68 -2.21 11.33
#